data_AF-A0A2G2MC64-F1
#
_entry.id   AF-A0A2G2MC64-F1
#
_cell.length_a   1.000
_cell.length_b   1.000
_cell.length_c   1.000
_cell.angle_alpha   90.00
_cell.angle_beta   90.00
_cell.angle_gamma   90.00
#
_symmetry.space_group_name_H-M   'P 1'
#
loop_
_entity.id
_entity.type
_entity.pdbx_description
1 polymer ?
#
loop_
_entity_poly.entity_id
_entity_poly.type
_entity_poly.pdbx_seq_one_letter_code
_entity_poly.pdbx_strand_id
1 'polypeptide(L)'
;MFSKALNFIKTVLFLILLPVLLPLLIIFLLLLVIHRIIFGNKSNVSKEDVLEYLKRMQSGEIDEYWWDDFLNVPIKNEELESIRERCDVIWDFKSEFLSQKDKYYLNKSGIAEITKLIERCENVAPNK
;
A
#
# COMPACT_ATOMS: atom_id res chain seq x y z
N MET A 1 -11.47 23.99 54.38
CA MET A 1 -10.06 23.53 54.34
C MET A 1 -9.86 22.40 53.32
N PHE A 2 -10.72 21.38 53.29
CA PHE A 2 -10.67 20.24 52.35
C PHE A 2 -10.63 20.61 50.84
N SER A 3 -11.42 21.59 50.40
CA SER A 3 -11.46 22.00 48.98
C SER A 3 -10.11 22.54 48.46
N LYS A 4 -9.34 23.25 49.31
CA LYS A 4 -8.02 23.78 48.93
C LYS A 4 -6.97 22.66 48.75
N ALA A 5 -6.99 21.66 49.65
CA ALA A 5 -6.09 20.51 49.57
C ALA A 5 -6.39 19.64 48.33
N LEU A 6 -7.66 19.44 48.01
CA LEU A 6 -8.07 18.70 46.81
C LEU A 6 -7.64 19.41 45.52
N ASN A 7 -7.78 20.73 45.47
CA ASN A 7 -7.33 21.52 44.30
C ASN A 7 -5.80 21.49 44.16
N PHE A 8 -5.06 21.55 45.27
CA PHE A 8 -3.60 21.42 45.24
C PHE A 8 -3.14 20.07 44.71
N ILE A 9 -3.74 18.97 45.17
CA ILE A 9 -3.43 17.61 44.69
C ILE A 9 -3.71 17.49 43.19
N LYS A 10 -4.86 18.02 42.71
CA LYS A 10 -5.18 18.03 41.27
C LYS A 10 -4.16 18.79 40.44
N THR A 11 -3.72 19.96 40.92
CA THR A 11 -2.71 20.77 40.22
C THR A 11 -1.36 20.04 40.13
N VAL A 12 -0.91 19.42 41.22
CA VAL A 12 0.34 18.65 41.24
C VAL A 12 0.24 17.43 40.32
N LEU A 13 -0.86 16.69 40.39
CA LEU A 13 -1.09 15.53 39.52
C LEU A 13 -1.10 15.93 38.04
N PHE A 14 -1.74 17.06 37.71
CA PHE A 14 -1.78 17.60 36.35
C PHE A 14 -0.39 17.99 35.85
N LEU A 15 0.43 18.65 36.68
CA LEU A 15 1.80 19.03 36.32
C LEU A 15 2.71 17.82 36.05
N ILE A 16 2.44 16.68 36.69
CA ILE A 16 3.21 15.44 36.49
C ILE A 16 2.68 14.65 35.28
N LEU A 17 1.36 14.55 35.11
CA LEU A 17 0.75 13.75 34.05
C LEU A 17 0.80 14.43 32.68
N LEU A 18 0.63 15.76 32.62
CA LEU A 18 0.62 16.50 31.36
C LEU A 18 1.89 16.32 30.51
N PRO A 19 3.13 16.43 31.05
CA PRO A 19 4.34 16.24 30.26
C PRO A 19 4.55 14.80 29.78
N VAL A 20 3.83 13.81 30.33
CA VAL A 20 3.85 12.42 29.89
C VAL A 20 2.75 12.15 28.85
N LEU A 21 1.55 12.67 29.08
CA LEU A 21 0.41 12.47 28.18
C LEU A 21 0.57 13.22 26.86
N LEU A 22 1.14 14.43 26.89
CA LEU A 22 1.33 15.24 25.69
C LEU A 22 2.23 14.58 24.63
N PRO A 23 3.44 14.07 24.95
CA PRO A 23 4.28 13.39 23.96
C PRO A 23 3.64 12.07 23.49
N LEU A 24 2.95 11.33 24.37
CA LEU A 24 2.23 10.11 23.96
C LEU A 24 1.12 10.43 22.95
N LEU A 25 0.37 11.52 23.17
CA LEU A 25 -0.65 11.98 22.22
C LEU A 25 -0.02 12.38 20.89
N ILE A 26 1.12 13.09 20.90
CA ILE A 26 1.84 13.47 19.68
C ILE A 26 2.29 12.23 18.91
N ILE A 27 2.90 11.26 19.59
CA ILE A 27 3.33 9.99 18.97
C ILE A 27 2.13 9.26 18.38
N PHE A 28 1.02 9.17 19.11
CA PHE A 28 -0.21 8.54 18.64
C PHE A 28 -0.77 9.23 17.38
N LEU A 29 -0.82 10.57 17.36
CA LEU A 29 -1.25 11.33 16.19
C LEU A 29 -0.31 11.11 14.99
N LEU A 30 1.00 11.06 15.21
CA LEU A 30 1.96 10.75 14.16
C LEU A 30 1.74 9.34 13.58
N LEU A 31 1.49 8.34 14.42
CA LEU A 31 1.16 6.99 13.97
C LEU A 31 -0.12 6.96 13.13
N LEU A 32 -1.15 7.73 13.50
CA LEU A 32 -2.38 7.84 12.70
C LEU A 32 -2.12 8.50 11.33
N VAL A 33 -1.28 9.54 11.28
CA VAL A 33 -0.91 10.17 10.01
C VAL A 33 -0.12 9.20 9.13
N ILE A 34 0.87 8.51 9.69
CA ILE A 34 1.66 7.49 8.97
C ILE A 34 0.74 6.39 8.45
N HIS A 35 -0.16 5.89 9.31
CA HIS A 35 -1.14 4.87 8.91
C HIS A 35 -2.02 5.37 7.75
N ARG A 36 -2.49 6.61 7.80
CA ARG A 36 -3.27 7.19 6.69
C ARG A 36 -2.44 7.40 5.43
N ILE A 37 -1.16 7.75 5.53
CA ILE A 37 -0.29 7.91 4.35
C ILE A 37 -0.04 6.55 3.69
N ILE A 38 0.22 5.51 4.48
CA ILE A 38 0.50 4.16 3.98
C ILE A 38 -0.77 3.47 3.47
N PHE A 39 -1.90 3.64 4.16
CA PHE A 39 -3.11 2.85 3.91
C PHE A 39 -4.33 3.67 3.44
N GLY A 40 -4.26 5.00 3.45
CA GLY A 40 -5.45 5.86 3.46
C GLY A 40 -5.94 6.39 2.11
N ASN A 41 -5.21 6.20 1.00
CA ASN A 41 -5.67 6.60 -0.33
C ASN A 41 -5.63 5.42 -1.30
N LYS A 42 -6.47 4.40 -1.03
CA LYS A 42 -6.75 3.37 -2.02
C LYS A 42 -7.63 3.95 -3.13
N SER A 43 -7.17 3.86 -4.37
CA SER A 43 -7.88 4.32 -5.57
C SER A 43 -8.96 3.34 -6.00
N ASN A 44 -10.03 3.88 -6.60
CA ASN A 44 -11.10 3.07 -7.19
C ASN A 44 -10.72 2.70 -8.63
N VAL A 45 -9.79 1.77 -8.78
CA VAL A 45 -9.36 1.23 -10.08
C VAL A 45 -10.31 0.11 -10.50
N SER A 46 -10.75 0.14 -11.76
CA SER A 46 -11.65 -0.89 -12.28
C SER A 46 -10.90 -2.19 -12.59
N LYS A 47 -11.64 -3.30 -12.70
CA LYS A 47 -11.08 -4.58 -13.11
C LYS A 47 -10.49 -4.49 -14.52
N GLU A 48 -11.17 -3.76 -15.39
CA GLU A 48 -10.81 -3.57 -16.79
C GLU A 48 -9.48 -2.82 -16.91
N ASP A 49 -9.26 -1.78 -16.10
CA ASP A 49 -7.99 -1.05 -16.06
C ASP A 49 -6.84 -1.97 -15.62
N VAL A 50 -7.03 -2.77 -14.55
CA VAL A 50 -6.01 -3.72 -14.08
C VAL A 50 -5.70 -4.76 -15.16
N LEU A 51 -6.72 -5.30 -15.83
CA LEU A 51 -6.54 -6.24 -16.95
C LEU A 51 -5.77 -5.61 -18.10
N GLU A 52 -6.01 -4.34 -18.42
CA GLU A 52 -5.28 -3.63 -19.46
C GLU A 52 -3.80 -3.53 -19.12
N TYR A 53 -3.45 -3.13 -17.89
CA TYR A 53 -2.06 -3.13 -17.43
C TYR A 53 -1.41 -4.51 -17.55
N LEU A 54 -2.06 -5.56 -17.03
CA LEU A 54 -1.53 -6.93 -17.07
C LEU A 54 -1.31 -7.44 -18.50
N LYS A 55 -2.23 -7.15 -19.42
CA LYS A 55 -2.10 -7.55 -20.83
C LYS A 55 -0.93 -6.83 -21.51
N ARG A 56 -0.75 -5.54 -21.22
CA ARG A 56 0.38 -4.76 -21.74
C ARG A 56 1.72 -5.22 -21.13
N MET A 57 1.75 -5.62 -19.86
CA MET A 57 2.91 -6.27 -19.22
C MET A 57 3.27 -7.57 -19.94
N GLN A 58 2.27 -8.40 -20.23
CA GLN A 58 2.45 -9.68 -20.90
C GLN A 58 2.95 -9.53 -22.34
N SER A 59 2.49 -8.51 -23.07
CA SER A 59 2.96 -8.24 -24.43
C SER A 59 4.34 -7.58 -24.49
N GLY A 60 4.85 -7.08 -23.35
CA GLY A 60 6.10 -6.34 -23.29
C GLY A 60 6.01 -4.95 -23.93
N GLU A 61 4.80 -4.43 -24.11
CA GLU A 61 4.56 -3.10 -24.70
C GLU A 61 4.90 -1.95 -23.73
N ILE A 62 5.05 -2.26 -22.44
CA ILE A 62 5.28 -1.26 -21.40
C ILE A 62 6.71 -1.27 -20.88
N ASP A 63 7.21 -0.09 -20.53
CA ASP A 63 8.50 0.12 -19.89
C ASP A 63 8.37 0.29 -18.36
N GLU A 64 9.50 0.55 -17.70
CA GLU A 64 9.58 0.71 -16.24
C GLU A 64 8.65 1.79 -15.68
N TYR A 65 8.38 2.86 -16.44
CA TYR A 65 7.49 3.94 -15.97
C TYR A 65 6.04 3.48 -15.82
N TRP A 66 5.58 2.63 -16.73
CA TRP A 66 4.23 2.05 -16.64
C TRP A 66 4.10 1.07 -15.48
N TRP A 67 5.17 0.35 -15.14
CA TRP A 67 5.19 -0.46 -13.92
C TRP A 67 5.05 0.42 -12.69
N ASP A 68 5.82 1.50 -12.60
CA ASP A 68 5.74 2.44 -11.49
C ASP A 68 4.35 3.09 -11.38
N ASP A 69 3.76 3.50 -12.50
CA ASP A 69 2.42 4.11 -12.53
C ASP A 69 1.35 3.16 -11.98
N PHE A 70 1.43 1.87 -12.29
CA PHE A 70 0.51 0.86 -11.79
C PHE A 70 0.79 0.50 -10.32
N LEU A 71 2.06 0.25 -9.97
CA LEU A 71 2.45 -0.26 -8.66
C LEU A 71 2.30 0.79 -7.55
N ASN A 72 2.45 2.09 -7.86
CA ASN A 72 2.33 3.17 -6.88
C ASN A 72 0.88 3.56 -6.54
N VAL A 73 -0.12 2.87 -7.09
CA VAL A 73 -1.53 3.16 -6.88
C VAL A 73 -2.19 2.02 -6.11
N PRO A 74 -2.28 2.08 -4.76
CA PRO A 74 -3.04 1.11 -3.99
C PRO A 74 -4.49 1.05 -4.44
N ILE A 75 -5.07 -0.15 -4.51
CA ILE A 75 -6.41 -0.40 -5.06
C ILE A 75 -7.39 -0.73 -3.93
N LYS A 76 -8.59 -0.16 -3.99
CA LYS A 76 -9.62 -0.33 -2.95
C LYS A 76 -10.21 -1.74 -2.90
N ASN A 77 -10.38 -2.37 -4.06
CA ASN A 77 -10.81 -3.76 -4.14
C ASN A 77 -9.65 -4.68 -3.71
N GLU A 78 -9.84 -5.44 -2.64
CA GLU A 78 -8.78 -6.27 -2.05
C GLU A 78 -8.28 -7.38 -2.98
N GLU A 79 -9.13 -7.92 -3.87
CA GLU A 79 -8.69 -8.92 -4.86
C GLU A 79 -7.77 -8.28 -5.90
N LEU A 80 -8.15 -7.11 -6.43
CA LEU A 80 -7.31 -6.34 -7.36
C LEU A 80 -6.02 -5.84 -6.69
N GLU A 81 -6.10 -5.43 -5.41
CA GLU A 81 -4.91 -5.02 -4.66
C GLU A 81 -3.93 -6.16 -4.49
N SER A 82 -4.39 -7.37 -4.15
CA SER A 82 -3.51 -8.52 -4.04
C SER A 82 -2.87 -8.93 -5.38
N ILE A 83 -3.49 -8.57 -6.52
CA ILE A 83 -2.91 -8.74 -7.85
C ILE A 83 -1.80 -7.70 -8.05
N ARG A 84 -2.05 -6.42 -7.72
CA ARG A 84 -1.04 -5.36 -7.76
C ARG A 84 0.16 -5.68 -6.87
N GLU A 85 -0.06 -6.12 -5.64
CA GLU A 85 1.00 -6.56 -4.71
C GLU A 85 1.80 -7.73 -5.29
N ARG A 86 1.17 -8.66 -6.01
CA ARG A 86 1.91 -9.74 -6.68
C ARG A 86 2.74 -9.21 -7.84
N CYS A 87 2.24 -8.24 -8.60
CA CYS A 87 3.02 -7.55 -9.62
C CYS A 87 4.24 -6.83 -9.03
N ASP A 88 4.13 -6.26 -7.83
CA ASP A 88 5.26 -5.63 -7.12
C ASP A 88 6.39 -6.65 -6.85
N VAL A 89 6.03 -7.86 -6.39
CA VAL A 89 6.99 -8.95 -6.19
C VAL A 89 7.61 -9.43 -7.50
N ILE A 90 6.84 -9.44 -8.59
CA ILE A 90 7.34 -9.81 -9.93
C ILE A 90 8.34 -8.77 -10.43
N TRP A 91 8.06 -7.48 -10.22
CA TRP A 91 8.86 -6.35 -10.67
C TRP A 91 10.00 -5.95 -9.70
N ASP A 92 10.33 -6.79 -8.73
CA ASP A 92 11.53 -6.60 -7.90
C ASP A 92 12.80 -6.99 -8.67
N PHE A 93 13.84 -6.17 -8.64
CA PHE A 93 15.10 -6.39 -9.36
C PHE A 93 15.86 -7.67 -8.95
N LYS A 94 15.55 -8.24 -7.78
CA LYS A 94 16.08 -9.53 -7.30
C LYS A 94 15.13 -10.69 -7.58
N SER A 95 13.97 -10.45 -8.20
CA SER A 95 12.99 -11.49 -8.47
C SER A 95 13.51 -12.47 -9.52
N GLU A 96 13.08 -13.73 -9.40
CA GLU A 96 13.36 -14.76 -10.40
C GLU A 96 12.54 -14.59 -11.69
N PHE A 97 11.66 -13.59 -11.73
CA PHE A 97 10.74 -13.34 -12.84
C PHE A 97 11.33 -12.39 -13.89
N LEU A 98 12.43 -11.73 -13.56
CA LEU A 98 13.11 -10.80 -14.45
C LEU A 98 14.36 -11.42 -15.07
N SER A 99 14.68 -10.94 -16.26
CA SER A 99 15.98 -11.10 -16.89
C SER A 99 16.57 -9.72 -17.12
N GLN A 100 17.90 -9.61 -17.02
CA GLN A 100 18.63 -8.37 -17.26
C GLN A 100 19.45 -8.50 -18.55
N LYS A 101 19.29 -7.54 -19.45
CA LYS A 101 20.21 -7.32 -20.56
C LYS A 101 20.76 -5.90 -20.48
N ASP A 102 20.02 -4.93 -21.04
CA ASP A 102 20.29 -3.49 -20.92
C ASP A 102 19.27 -2.79 -20.00
N LYS A 103 18.09 -3.42 -19.84
CA LYS A 103 17.00 -3.07 -18.93
C LYS A 103 16.41 -4.38 -18.37
N TYR A 104 15.60 -4.26 -17.32
CA TYR A 104 14.82 -5.39 -16.81
C TYR A 104 13.64 -5.69 -17.73
N TYR A 105 13.38 -6.97 -17.96
CA TYR A 105 12.20 -7.45 -18.69
C TYR A 105 11.74 -8.78 -18.10
N LEU A 106 10.46 -9.10 -18.29
CA LEU A 106 9.90 -10.37 -17.84
C LEU A 106 10.54 -11.54 -18.60
N ASN A 107 11.03 -12.52 -17.86
CA ASN A 107 11.47 -13.79 -18.41
C ASN A 107 10.28 -14.74 -18.60
N LYS A 108 10.52 -15.98 -19.05
CA LYS A 108 9.44 -16.96 -19.28
C LYS A 108 8.61 -17.24 -18.03
N SER A 109 9.24 -17.27 -16.84
CA SER A 109 8.55 -17.45 -15.56
C SER A 109 7.69 -16.23 -15.22
N GLY A 110 8.23 -15.03 -15.42
CA GLY A 110 7.49 -13.78 -15.19
C GLY A 110 6.25 -13.65 -16.07
N ILE A 111 6.38 -13.95 -17.36
CA ILE A 111 5.25 -13.98 -18.31
C ILE A 111 4.20 -15.02 -17.88
N ALA A 112 4.62 -16.21 -17.45
CA ALA A 112 3.69 -17.23 -16.96
C ALA A 112 2.96 -16.77 -15.70
N GLU A 113 3.63 -16.05 -14.79
CA GLU A 113 3.01 -15.53 -13.58
C GLU A 113 2.00 -14.42 -13.89
N ILE A 114 2.35 -13.48 -14.77
CA ILE A 114 1.41 -12.46 -15.26
C ILE A 114 0.19 -13.10 -15.93
N THR A 115 0.37 -14.19 -16.67
CA THR A 115 -0.75 -14.94 -17.29
C THR A 115 -1.73 -15.46 -16.24
N LYS A 116 -1.24 -16.03 -15.13
CA LYS A 116 -2.10 -16.46 -14.02
C LYS A 116 -2.81 -15.28 -13.35
N LEU A 117 -2.15 -14.12 -13.25
CA LEU A 117 -2.75 -12.92 -12.70
C LEU A 117 -3.87 -12.37 -13.59
N ILE A 118 -3.72 -12.48 -14.92
CA ILE A 118 -4.79 -12.14 -15.88
C ILE A 118 -6.00 -13.06 -15.63
N GLU A 119 -5.81 -14.38 -15.62
CA GLU A 119 -6.90 -15.34 -15.36
C GLU A 119 -7.59 -15.08 -14.02
N ARG A 120 -6.81 -14.79 -12.97
CA ARG A 120 -7.35 -14.44 -11.66
C ARG A 120 -8.14 -13.14 -11.71
N CYS A 121 -7.63 -12.12 -12.39
CA CYS A 121 -8.26 -10.81 -12.53
C CYS A 121 -9.59 -10.91 -13.30
N GLU A 122 -9.66 -11.72 -14.36
CA GLU A 122 -10.90 -11.92 -15.14
C GLU A 122 -12.06 -12.44 -14.28
N ASN A 123 -11.75 -13.28 -13.28
CA ASN A 123 -12.68 -13.88 -12.34
C ASN A 123 -13.08 -12.95 -11.16
N VAL A 124 -12.46 -11.78 -11.02
CA VAL A 124 -12.84 -10.80 -10.00
C VAL A 124 -14.24 -10.27 -10.32
N ALA A 125 -15.11 -10.22 -9.31
CA ALA A 125 -16.45 -9.68 -9.47
C ALA A 125 -16.38 -8.19 -9.91
N PRO A 126 -17.22 -7.75 -10.86
CA PRO A 126 -17.25 -6.35 -11.26
C PRO A 126 -17.57 -5.48 -10.04
N ASN A 127 -16.82 -4.39 -9.85
CA ASN A 127 -17.06 -3.43 -8.78
C ASN A 127 -18.52 -2.92 -8.89
N LYS A 128 -19.32 -3.11 -7.83
CA LYS A 128 -20.66 -2.52 -7.71
C LYS A 128 -20.59 -1.03 -7.39
#